data_AF-A0A954Y1P3-F1
#
_entry.id   AF-A0A954Y1P3-F1
#
_cell.length_a   1.000
_cell.length_b   1.000
_cell.length_c   1.000
_cell.angle_alpha   90.00
_cell.angle_beta   90.00
_cell.angle_gamma   90.00
#
_symmetry.space_group_name_H-M   'P 1'
#
loop_
_entity.id
_entity.type
_entity.pdbx_description
1 polymer ?
#
loop_
_entity_poly.entity_id
_entity_poly.type
_entity_poly.pdbx_seq_one_letter_code
_entity_poly.pdbx_strand_id
1 'polypeptide(L)'
;MVPYSKEFRREVLAACDAGEGTRGVALRFGVSESWVRRIKQERRETGKAAAKLTRRRTPKWAPYRDQIEQLVAAQPDLTLKELQTALAATLSVTTLCVALRKLKLTFKKKS
;
A
#
# COMPACT_ATOMS: atom_id res chain seq x y z
N MET A 1 12.09 -15.37 -0.76
CA MET A 1 11.51 -15.96 0.48
C MET A 1 10.00 -15.74 0.47
N VAL A 2 9.23 -16.83 0.42
CA VAL A 2 7.75 -16.76 0.38
C VAL A 2 7.25 -16.53 1.81
N PRO A 3 6.30 -15.61 2.05
CA PRO A 3 5.72 -15.44 3.37
C PRO A 3 4.92 -16.68 3.77
N TYR A 4 5.04 -17.14 5.02
CA TYR A 4 4.15 -18.17 5.56
C TYR A 4 2.68 -17.82 5.35
N SER A 5 1.86 -18.85 5.09
CA SER A 5 0.43 -18.71 4.83
C SER A 5 -0.29 -17.99 5.97
N LYS A 6 -1.43 -17.36 5.65
CA LYS A 6 -2.24 -16.64 6.65
C LYS A 6 -2.76 -17.57 7.74
N GLU A 7 -3.18 -18.77 7.36
CA GLU A 7 -3.70 -19.77 8.29
C GLU A 7 -2.62 -20.22 9.28
N PHE A 8 -1.40 -20.46 8.78
CA PHE A 8 -0.26 -20.82 9.65
C PHE A 8 0.07 -19.71 10.65
N ARG A 9 0.04 -18.44 10.22
CA ARG A 9 0.22 -17.30 11.14
C ARG A 9 -0.87 -17.21 12.20
N ARG A 10 -2.13 -17.46 11.83
CA ARG A 10 -3.27 -17.45 12.77
C ARG A 10 -3.11 -18.52 13.84
N GLU A 11 -2.71 -19.72 13.44
CA GLU A 11 -2.55 -20.85 14.35
C GLU A 11 -1.42 -20.61 15.36
N VAL A 12 -0.28 -20.08 14.90
CA VAL A 12 0.84 -19.69 15.77
C VAL A 12 0.44 -18.57 16.74
N LEU A 13 -0.35 -17.59 16.28
CA LEU A 13 -0.87 -16.53 17.13
C LEU A 13 -1.88 -17.05 18.16
N ALA A 14 -2.73 -18.01 17.79
CA ALA A 14 -3.67 -18.64 18.71
C ALA A 14 -2.94 -19.43 19.81
N ALA A 15 -1.88 -20.16 19.48
CA ALA A 15 -1.04 -20.84 20.47
C ALA A 15 -0.35 -19.84 21.41
N CYS A 16 0.12 -18.70 20.89
CA CYS A 16 0.65 -17.62 21.71
C CYS A 16 -0.39 -17.00 22.65
N ASP A 17 -1.66 -16.90 22.22
CA ASP A 17 -2.77 -16.37 23.02
C ASP A 17 -3.23 -17.35 24.10
N ALA A 18 -3.05 -18.66 23.88
CA ALA A 18 -3.31 -19.70 24.87
C ALA A 18 -2.31 -19.71 26.05
N GLY A 19 -1.37 -18.76 26.10
CA GLY A 19 -0.40 -18.61 27.19
C GLY A 19 0.89 -19.40 26.98
N GLU A 20 1.08 -20.06 25.83
CA GLU A 20 2.34 -20.71 25.50
C GLU A 20 3.45 -19.65 25.32
N GLY A 21 4.59 -19.88 25.99
CA GLY A 21 5.77 -19.02 25.84
C GLY A 21 6.28 -19.02 24.40
N THR A 22 6.84 -17.90 23.94
CA THR A 22 7.38 -17.72 22.57
C THR A 22 8.29 -18.87 22.12
N ARG A 23 9.10 -19.42 23.03
CA ARG A 23 9.99 -20.55 22.79
C ARG A 23 9.23 -21.87 22.58
N GLY A 24 8.17 -22.12 23.37
CA GLY A 24 7.33 -23.30 23.22
C GLY A 24 6.61 -23.31 21.88
N VAL A 25 6.03 -22.17 21.50
CA VAL A 25 5.39 -21.99 20.20
C VAL A 25 6.39 -22.15 19.05
N ALA A 26 7.59 -21.58 19.17
CA ALA A 26 8.63 -21.72 18.16
C ALA A 26 9.02 -23.18 17.90
N LEU A 27 9.21 -23.97 18.98
CA LEU A 27 9.52 -25.39 18.89
C LEU A 27 8.35 -26.20 18.32
N ARG A 28 7.12 -25.94 18.79
CA ARG A 28 5.90 -26.63 18.35
C ARG A 28 5.65 -26.48 16.85
N PHE A 29 5.88 -25.29 16.31
CA PHE A 29 5.63 -24.98 14.90
C PHE A 29 6.89 -25.02 14.01
N GLY A 30 8.06 -25.36 14.56
CA GLY A 30 9.32 -25.42 13.81
C GLY A 30 9.76 -24.07 13.22
N VAL A 31 9.44 -22.97 13.90
CA VAL A 31 9.73 -21.59 13.44
C VAL A 31 10.74 -20.92 14.35
N SER A 32 11.37 -19.84 13.87
CA SER A 32 12.29 -19.07 14.71
C SER A 32 11.55 -18.21 15.74
N GLU A 33 12.10 -18.13 16.96
CA GLU A 33 11.53 -17.26 18.01
C GLU A 33 11.42 -15.80 17.57
N SER A 34 12.39 -15.31 16.80
CA SER A 34 12.37 -13.95 16.25
C SER A 34 11.19 -13.72 15.31
N TRP A 35 10.79 -14.73 14.56
CA TRP A 35 9.60 -14.66 13.70
C TRP A 35 8.32 -14.64 14.54
N VAL A 36 8.23 -15.45 15.60
CA VAL A 36 7.10 -15.44 16.56
C VAL A 36 6.97 -14.09 17.26
N ARG A 37 8.08 -13.50 17.73
CA ARG A 37 8.08 -12.14 18.31
C ARG A 37 7.58 -11.10 17.31
N ARG A 38 8.03 -11.19 16.05
CA ARG A 38 7.65 -10.26 14.98
C ARG A 38 6.16 -10.33 14.65
N ILE A 39 5.56 -11.51 14.54
CA ILE A 39 4.12 -11.63 14.25
C ILE A 39 3.25 -11.14 15.42
N LYS A 40 3.69 -11.34 16.68
CA LYS A 40 3.02 -10.78 17.86
C LYS A 40 3.04 -9.25 17.83
N GLN A 41 4.19 -8.66 17.46
CA GLN A 41 4.33 -7.21 17.29
C GLN A 41 3.42 -6.68 16.16
N GLU A 42 3.43 -7.33 15.00
CA GLU A 42 2.61 -6.94 13.85
C GLU A 42 1.11 -6.98 14.18
N ARG A 43 0.65 -7.97 14.96
CA ARG A 43 -0.73 -8.04 15.45
C ARG A 43 -1.05 -6.88 16.41
N ARG A 44 -0.14 -6.50 17.31
CA ARG A 44 -0.35 -5.36 18.22
C ARG A 44 -0.47 -4.04 17.46
N GLU A 45 0.36 -3.84 16.44
CA GLU A 45 0.38 -2.60 15.65
C GLU A 45 -0.78 -2.47 14.66
N THR A 46 -1.27 -3.59 14.12
CA THR A 46 -2.26 -3.58 13.02
C THR A 46 -3.62 -4.17 13.38
N GLY A 47 -3.75 -4.81 14.55
CA GLY A 47 -4.96 -5.52 14.99
C GLY A 47 -5.33 -6.74 14.13
N LYS A 48 -4.49 -7.14 13.17
CA LYS A 48 -4.80 -8.18 12.18
C LYS A 48 -3.84 -9.35 12.29
N ALA A 49 -4.39 -10.57 12.19
CA ALA A 49 -3.63 -11.81 12.16
C ALA A 49 -3.04 -12.14 10.77
N ALA A 50 -3.48 -11.43 9.73
CA ALA A 50 -2.95 -11.57 8.38
C ALA A 50 -1.69 -10.72 8.21
N ALA A 51 -0.66 -11.29 7.57
CA ALA A 51 0.53 -10.55 7.16
C ALA A 51 0.13 -9.28 6.38
N LYS A 52 0.83 -8.15 6.63
CA LYS A 52 0.68 -6.89 5.91
C LYS A 52 1.00 -7.11 4.43
N LEU A 53 -0.02 -7.47 3.65
CA LEU A 53 0.14 -7.90 2.27
C LEU A 53 0.66 -6.81 1.33
N THR A 54 0.63 -5.54 1.72
CA THR A 54 1.23 -4.48 0.93
C THR A 54 1.50 -3.28 1.82
N ARG A 55 2.70 -2.71 1.74
CA ARG A 55 2.94 -1.34 2.20
C ARG A 55 1.98 -0.47 1.38
N ARG A 56 0.93 0.11 2.00
CA ARG A 56 0.07 1.10 1.33
C ARG A 56 0.95 2.29 0.95
N ARG A 57 1.58 2.23 -0.22
CA ARG A 57 2.31 3.34 -0.79
C ARG A 57 1.27 4.30 -1.33
N THR A 58 1.01 5.37 -0.58
CA THR A 58 0.25 6.50 -1.11
C THR A 58 1.04 7.05 -2.31
N PRO A 59 0.43 7.12 -3.50
CA PRO A 59 1.14 7.66 -4.65
C PRO A 59 1.45 9.15 -4.43
N LYS A 60 2.58 9.62 -4.95
CA LYS A 60 3.04 11.02 -4.77
C LYS A 60 2.03 12.06 -5.27
N TRP A 61 1.17 11.69 -6.22
CA TRP A 61 0.13 12.55 -6.78
C TRP A 61 -1.13 12.64 -5.91
N ALA A 62 -1.30 11.80 -4.88
CA ALA A 62 -2.53 11.78 -4.08
C ALA A 62 -2.86 13.14 -3.42
N PRO A 63 -1.89 13.91 -2.88
CA PRO A 63 -2.17 15.25 -2.34
C PRO A 63 -2.56 16.27 -3.41
N TYR A 64 -2.15 16.04 -4.66
CA TYR A 64 -2.40 16.93 -5.79
C TYR A 64 -3.65 16.52 -6.58
N ARG A 65 -4.43 15.55 -6.08
CA ARG A 65 -5.60 15.01 -6.77
C ARG A 65 -6.60 16.11 -7.14
N ASP A 66 -6.99 16.93 -6.17
CA ASP A 66 -7.99 17.97 -6.39
C ASP A 66 -7.52 19.02 -7.40
N GLN A 67 -6.23 19.39 -7.36
CA GLN A 67 -5.62 20.29 -8.33
C GLN A 67 -5.60 19.69 -9.74
N ILE A 68 -5.27 18.40 -9.88
CA ILE A 68 -5.30 17.69 -11.17
C ILE A 68 -6.73 17.66 -11.71
N GLU A 69 -7.72 17.33 -10.89
CA GLU A 69 -9.14 17.30 -11.28
C GLU A 69 -9.63 18.68 -11.71
N GLN A 70 -9.28 19.75 -10.98
CA GLN A 70 -9.64 21.12 -11.33
C GLN A 70 -9.01 21.58 -12.64
N LEU A 71 -7.71 21.32 -12.86
CA LEU A 71 -7.02 21.71 -14.09
C LEU A 71 -7.57 20.96 -15.31
N VAL A 72 -7.84 19.66 -15.18
CA VAL A 72 -8.44 18.86 -16.26
C VAL A 72 -9.88 19.28 -16.53
N ALA A 73 -10.65 19.66 -15.50
CA ALA A 73 -12.01 20.17 -15.68
C ALA A 73 -12.03 21.55 -16.35
N ALA A 74 -11.10 22.43 -15.98
CA ALA A 74 -10.98 23.76 -16.58
C ALA A 74 -10.46 23.70 -18.02
N GLN A 75 -9.52 22.80 -18.31
CA GLN A 75 -8.90 22.65 -19.63
C GLN A 75 -8.64 21.16 -19.93
N PRO A 76 -9.61 20.44 -20.51
CA PRO A 76 -9.49 19.02 -20.81
C PRO A 76 -8.54 18.72 -21.98
N ASP A 77 -8.06 19.74 -22.69
CA ASP A 77 -7.18 19.64 -23.86
C ASP A 77 -5.69 19.90 -23.54
N LEU A 78 -5.34 20.18 -22.28
CA LEU A 78 -3.96 20.44 -21.85
C LEU A 78 -3.04 19.26 -22.11
N THR A 79 -1.92 19.45 -22.79
CA THR A 79 -0.94 18.36 -22.93
C THR A 79 -0.33 17.99 -21.56
N LEU A 80 0.18 16.75 -21.42
CA LEU A 80 0.80 16.31 -20.15
C LEU A 80 1.96 17.21 -19.68
N LYS A 81 2.66 17.87 -20.62
CA LYS A 81 3.72 18.84 -20.31
C LYS A 81 3.16 20.14 -19.74
N GLU A 82 2.07 20.64 -20.31
CA GLU A 82 1.41 21.85 -19.81
C GLU A 82 0.76 21.59 -18.45
N LEU A 83 0.17 20.41 -18.25
CA LEU A 83 -0.32 19.99 -16.93
C LEU A 83 0.83 19.92 -15.90
N GLN A 84 2.02 19.44 -16.30
CA GLN A 84 3.19 19.43 -15.43
C GLN A 84 3.63 20.84 -15.04
N THR A 85 3.70 21.76 -16.01
CA THR A 85 4.04 23.17 -15.76
C THR A 85 3.00 23.84 -14.88
N ALA A 86 1.71 23.61 -15.14
CA ALA A 86 0.60 24.19 -14.39
C ALA A 86 0.49 23.69 -12.95
N LEU A 87 0.84 22.42 -12.70
CA LEU A 87 0.88 21.88 -11.34
C LEU A 87 2.07 22.43 -10.52
N ALA A 88 3.07 23.04 -11.18
CA ALA A 88 4.34 23.51 -10.62
C ALA A 88 5.04 22.47 -9.70
N ALA A 89 4.65 21.20 -9.80
CA ALA A 89 5.02 20.16 -8.89
C ALA A 89 6.22 19.40 -9.43
N THR A 90 7.06 18.88 -8.54
CA THR A 90 8.16 17.92 -8.85
C THR A 90 7.66 16.56 -9.35
N LEU A 91 6.39 16.45 -9.76
CA LEU A 91 5.82 15.24 -10.34
C LEU A 91 6.32 15.08 -11.78
N SER A 92 6.83 13.90 -12.10
CA SER A 92 7.22 13.56 -13.47
C SER A 92 5.99 13.39 -14.36
N VAL A 93 6.16 13.62 -15.67
CA VAL A 93 5.15 13.32 -16.70
C VAL A 93 4.59 11.90 -16.58
N THR A 94 5.45 10.92 -16.25
CA THR A 94 5.04 9.52 -16.00
C THR A 94 4.13 9.39 -14.79
N THR A 95 4.39 10.13 -13.71
CA THR A 95 3.56 10.13 -12.50
C THR A 95 2.19 10.75 -12.79
N LEU A 96 2.14 11.82 -13.58
CA LEU A 96 0.90 12.45 -14.04
C LEU A 96 0.08 11.51 -14.92
N CYS A 97 0.72 10.81 -15.87
CA CYS A 97 0.05 9.83 -16.71
C CYS A 97 -0.59 8.68 -15.88
N VAL A 98 0.13 8.18 -14.86
CA VAL A 98 -0.42 7.18 -13.93
C VAL A 98 -1.56 7.77 -13.10
N ALA A 99 -1.44 9.02 -12.63
CA ALA A 99 -2.48 9.71 -11.88
C ALA A 99 -3.77 9.81 -12.70
N LEU A 100 -3.70 10.33 -13.92
CA LEU A 100 -4.85 10.48 -14.81
C LEU A 100 -5.55 9.14 -15.09
N ARG A 101 -4.78 8.08 -15.39
CA ARG A 101 -5.32 6.72 -15.57
C ARG A 101 -6.01 6.20 -14.31
N LYS A 102 -5.44 6.46 -13.12
CA LYS A 102 -6.00 6.03 -11.84
C LYS A 102 -7.25 6.83 -11.45
N LEU A 103 -7.30 8.11 -11.81
CA LEU A 103 -8.44 9.00 -11.62
C LEU A 103 -9.52 8.83 -12.70
N LYS A 104 -9.28 7.96 -13.70
CA LYS A 104 -10.16 7.73 -14.85
C LYS A 104 -10.50 9.03 -15.62
N LEU A 105 -9.61 10.01 -15.58
CA LEU A 105 -9.73 11.24 -16.34
C LEU A 105 -9.20 10.96 -17.75
N THR A 106 -10.12 10.70 -18.68
CA THR A 106 -9.79 10.49 -20.08
C THR A 106 -9.68 11.83 -20.79
N PHE A 107 -8.54 12.07 -21.45
CA PHE A 107 -8.44 13.15 -22.44
C PHE A 107 -9.55 12.98 -23.47
N LYS A 108 -10.46 13.95 -23.54
CA LYS A 108 -11.47 13.98 -24.59
C LYS A 108 -10.76 14.45 -25.86
N LYS A 109 -10.23 13.50 -26.63
CA LYS A 109 -9.70 13.79 -27.97
C LYS A 109 -10.85 14.37 -28.81
N LYS A 110 -10.74 15.62 -29.26
CA LYS A 110 -11.61 16.13 -30.33
C LYS A 110 -11.05 15.68 -31.67
N SER A 111 -11.89 14.97 -32.43
CA SER A 111 -11.85 14.97 -33.90
C SER A 111 -12.32 16.31 -34.43
#